data_AF-A0A955RPR2-F1
#
_entry.id   AF-A0A955RPR2-F1
#
_cell.length_a   1.000
_cell.length_b   1.000
_cell.length_c   1.000
_cell.angle_alpha   90.00
_cell.angle_beta   90.00
_cell.angle_gamma   90.00
#
_symmetry.space_group_name_H-M   'P 1'
#
loop_
_entity.id
_entity.type
_entity.pdbx_description
1 polymer ?
#
loop_
_entity_poly.entity_id
_entity_poly.type
_entity_poly.pdbx_seq_one_letter_code
_entity_poly.pdbx_strand_id
1 'polypeptide(L)'
;MQKYWQVFKMGWQSMLEYRTNVVLGHVRNLIAIGVVYVLWDAAYRNQQLFSTFDRQEMLTYVFGSYILISIVFMFVSESIAHDITRGDLSK
;
A
#
# COMPACT_ATOMS: atom_id res chain seq x y z
N MET A 1 1.26 -10.45 -28.81
CA MET A 1 2.27 -10.18 -27.76
C MET A 1 2.78 -8.74 -27.76
N GLN A 2 3.24 -8.17 -28.88
CA GLN A 2 3.72 -6.78 -28.92
C GLN A 2 2.67 -5.74 -28.47
N LYS A 3 1.39 -5.94 -28.78
CA LYS A 3 0.31 -5.02 -28.35
C LYS A 3 0.20 -4.90 -26.82
N TYR A 4 0.25 -6.02 -26.09
CA TYR A 4 0.20 -6.03 -24.62
C TYR A 4 1.43 -5.38 -24.00
N TRP A 5 2.60 -5.59 -24.61
CA TRP A 5 3.84 -4.95 -24.17
C TRP A 5 3.80 -3.43 -24.34
N GLN A 6 3.23 -2.95 -25.45
CA GLN A 6 3.02 -1.52 -25.68
C GLN A 6 2.04 -0.93 -24.66
N VAL A 7 0.94 -1.64 -24.34
CA VAL A 7 -0.02 -1.21 -23.31
C VAL A 7 0.65 -1.13 -21.93
N PHE A 8 1.42 -2.14 -21.54
CA PHE A 8 2.20 -2.12 -20.31
C PHE A 8 3.19 -0.94 -20.27
N LYS A 9 3.91 -0.70 -21.36
CA LYS A 9 4.88 0.40 -21.47
C LYS A 9 4.19 1.77 -21.34
N MET A 10 3.02 1.95 -21.95
CA MET A 10 2.23 3.19 -21.83
C MET A 10 1.73 3.40 -20.40
N GLY A 11 1.22 2.34 -19.74
CA GLY A 11 0.81 2.41 -18.34
C GLY A 11 1.98 2.76 -17.41
N TRP A 12 3.14 2.15 -17.63
CA TRP A 12 4.36 2.44 -16.88
C TRP A 12 4.82 3.90 -17.06
N GLN A 13 4.75 4.42 -18.29
CA GLN A 13 5.09 5.82 -18.58
C GLN A 13 4.11 6.80 -17.93
N SER A 14 2.81 6.50 -17.94
CA SER A 14 1.77 7.33 -17.30
C SER A 14 1.91 7.34 -15.78
N MET A 15 2.18 6.19 -15.16
CA MET A 15 2.43 6.11 -13.72
C MET A 15 3.67 6.91 -13.31
N LEU A 16 4.70 6.91 -14.16
CA LEU A 16 5.90 7.72 -14.00
C LEU A 16 5.75 9.18 -14.48
N GLU A 17 4.60 9.60 -15.00
CA GLU A 17 4.36 11.01 -15.30
C GLU A 17 4.24 11.79 -13.97
N TYR A 18 3.55 11.19 -13.01
CA TYR A 18 3.46 11.65 -11.62
C TYR A 18 4.50 10.99 -10.71
N ARG A 19 5.76 10.87 -11.16
CA ARG A 19 6.90 10.29 -10.39
C ARG A 19 6.92 10.74 -8.94
N THR A 20 6.70 12.02 -8.69
CA THR A 20 6.70 12.59 -7.34
C THR A 20 5.60 11.99 -6.47
N ASN A 21 4.39 11.81 -7.02
CA ASN A 21 3.28 11.20 -6.28
C ASN A 21 3.53 9.71 -6.01
N VAL A 22 4.13 9.00 -6.96
CA VAL A 22 4.55 7.60 -6.77
C VAL A 22 5.57 7.50 -5.64
N VAL A 23 6.66 8.27 -5.71
CA VAL A 23 7.72 8.27 -4.69
C VAL A 23 7.17 8.70 -3.33
N LEU A 24 6.41 9.80 -3.26
CA LEU A 24 5.81 10.28 -2.01
C LEU A 24 4.79 9.28 -1.44
N GLY A 25 4.02 8.60 -2.28
CA GLY A 25 3.08 7.56 -1.88
C GLY A 25 3.81 6.36 -1.25
N HIS A 26 4.90 5.91 -1.86
CA HIS A 26 5.74 4.86 -1.29
C HIS A 26 6.42 5.30 0.00
N VAL A 27 6.98 6.51 0.05
CA VAL A 27 7.60 7.07 1.27
C VAL A 27 6.58 7.17 2.40
N ARG A 28 5.37 7.66 2.12
CA ARG A 28 4.26 7.71 3.08
C ARG A 28 3.94 6.31 3.63
N ASN A 29 3.83 5.31 2.76
CA ASN A 29 3.53 3.94 3.19
C ASN A 29 4.68 3.36 4.03
N LEU A 30 5.94 3.60 3.66
CA LEU A 30 7.10 3.18 4.46
C LEU A 30 7.12 3.83 5.85
N ILE A 31 6.84 5.14 5.92
CA ILE A 31 6.72 5.85 7.20
C ILE A 31 5.60 5.23 8.05
N ALA A 32 4.43 4.98 7.46
CA ALA A 32 3.30 4.40 8.17
C ALA A 32 3.61 2.98 8.70
N ILE A 33 4.28 2.13 7.92
CA ILE A 33 4.77 0.82 8.39
C ILE A 33 5.75 1.01 9.56
N GLY A 34 6.70 1.94 9.43
CA GLY A 34 7.69 2.22 10.47
C GLY A 34 7.06 2.71 11.78
N VAL A 35 6.06 3.59 11.70
CA VAL A 35 5.31 4.07 12.88
C VAL A 35 4.60 2.91 13.57
N VAL A 36 3.87 2.08 12.82
CA VAL A 36 3.15 0.94 13.38
C VAL A 36 4.12 -0.09 13.98
N TYR A 37 5.27 -0.31 13.34
CA TYR A 37 6.33 -1.17 13.87
C TYR A 37 6.83 -0.66 15.23
N VAL A 38 7.18 0.63 15.33
CA VAL A 38 7.69 1.22 16.58
C VAL A 38 6.63 1.20 17.68
N LEU A 39 5.35 1.42 17.32
CA LEU A 39 4.25 1.34 18.28
C LEU A 39 4.11 -0.07 18.87
N TRP A 40 4.12 -1.10 18.02
CA TRP A 40 4.07 -2.48 18.50
C TRP A 40 5.34 -2.85 19.26
N ASP A 41 6.53 -2.49 18.77
CA ASP A 41 7.77 -2.71 19.51
C ASP A 41 7.75 -2.07 20.90
N ALA A 42 7.23 -0.84 21.03
CA ALA A 42 7.07 -0.16 22.30
C ALA A 42 6.07 -0.87 23.23
N ALA A 43 4.96 -1.41 22.69
CA ALA A 43 3.98 -2.16 23.46
C ALA A 43 4.58 -3.43 24.11
N TYR A 44 5.54 -4.07 23.44
CA TYR A 44 6.21 -5.29 23.93
C TYR A 44 7.43 -5.00 24.84
N ARG A 45 7.80 -3.74 25.10
CA ARG A 45 9.01 -3.43 25.92
C ARG A 45 8.97 -3.98 27.34
N ASN A 46 7.79 -4.01 27.96
CA ASN A 46 7.61 -4.44 29.34
C ASN A 46 6.89 -5.78 29.48
N GLN A 47 6.48 -6.40 28.36
CA GLN A 47 5.72 -7.65 28.33
C GLN A 47 6.18 -8.49 27.15
N GLN A 48 6.70 -9.69 27.45
CA GLN A 48 7.17 -10.63 26.42
C GLN A 48 6.00 -11.21 25.60
N LEU A 49 4.81 -11.28 26.20
CA LEU A 49 3.57 -11.70 25.58
C LEU A 49 2.53 -10.60 25.76
N PHE A 50 1.96 -10.12 24.66
CA PHE A 50 0.77 -9.30 24.68
C PHE A 50 -0.41 -10.21 24.34
N SER A 51 -1.24 -10.51 25.35
CA SER A 51 -2.23 -11.60 25.29
C SER A 51 -1.58 -12.97 25.02
N THR A 52 -1.65 -13.46 23.78
CA THR A 52 -1.25 -14.81 23.38
C THR A 52 -0.14 -14.79 22.32
N PHE A 53 0.13 -13.63 21.74
CA PHE A 53 1.10 -13.48 20.65
C PHE A 53 2.42 -12.94 21.19
N ASP A 54 3.51 -13.58 20.81
CA ASP A 54 4.85 -13.05 20.98
C ASP A 54 5.07 -11.84 20.03
N ARG A 55 6.05 -11.01 20.36
CA ARG A 55 6.49 -9.87 19.56
C ARG A 55 6.72 -10.25 18.10
N GLN A 56 7.37 -11.38 17.83
CA GLN A 56 7.68 -11.78 16.46
C GLN A 56 6.41 -12.16 15.67
N GLU A 57 5.45 -12.82 16.31
CA GLU A 57 4.17 -13.19 15.70
C GLU A 57 3.36 -11.93 15.38
N MET A 58 3.24 -11.01 16.33
CA MET A 58 2.48 -9.77 16.14
C MET A 58 3.04 -8.92 15.01
N LEU A 59 4.37 -8.75 14.95
CA LEU A 59 5.02 -8.01 13.86
C LEU A 59 4.80 -8.69 12.50
N THR A 60 4.76 -10.02 12.46
CA THR A 60 4.48 -10.78 11.23
C THR A 60 3.05 -10.54 10.74
N TYR A 61 2.06 -10.57 11.65
CA TYR A 61 0.67 -10.27 11.31
C TYR A 61 0.47 -8.84 10.85
N VAL A 62 1.10 -7.88 11.52
CA VAL A 62 1.09 -6.47 11.13
C VAL A 62 1.66 -6.30 9.73
N PHE A 63 2.82 -6.89 9.45
CA PHE A 63 3.44 -6.84 8.13
C PHE A 63 2.56 -7.49 7.05
N GLY A 64 2.01 -8.67 7.33
CA GLY A 64 1.11 -9.38 6.42
C GLY A 64 -0.17 -8.61 6.11
N SER A 65 -0.79 -8.01 7.12
CA SER A 65 -1.97 -7.15 6.91
C SER A 65 -1.64 -5.93 6.05
N TYR A 66 -0.44 -5.37 6.17
CA TYR A 66 0.00 -4.26 5.33
C TYR A 66 0.15 -4.65 3.85
N ILE A 67 0.65 -5.86 3.57
CA ILE A 67 0.69 -6.41 2.22
C ILE A 67 -0.73 -6.56 1.65
N LEU A 68 -1.64 -7.14 2.44
CA LEU A 68 -3.04 -7.32 2.02
C LEU A 68 -3.72 -5.99 1.71
N ILE A 69 -3.57 -5.02 2.60
CA ILE A 69 -4.12 -3.67 2.44
C ILE A 69 -3.55 -2.99 1.18
N SER A 70 -2.25 -3.15 0.92
CA SER A 70 -1.60 -2.59 -0.29
C SER A 70 -2.19 -3.16 -1.57
N ILE A 71 -2.47 -4.46 -1.60
CA ILE A 71 -3.13 -5.13 -2.74
C ILE A 71 -4.56 -4.61 -2.91
N VAL A 72 -5.34 -4.53 -1.82
CA VAL A 72 -6.72 -4.05 -1.88
C VAL A 72 -6.81 -2.62 -2.42
N PHE A 73 -5.95 -1.71 -1.95
CA PHE A 73 -5.95 -0.31 -2.40
C PHE A 73 -5.38 -0.10 -3.81
N MET A 74 -4.55 -1.02 -4.31
CA MET A 74 -4.01 -0.94 -5.68
C MET A 74 -5.13 -0.88 -6.72
N PHE A 75 -6.23 -1.60 -6.50
CA PHE A 75 -7.36 -1.67 -7.44
C PHE A 75 -8.30 -0.46 -7.38
N VAL A 76 -8.29 0.31 -6.28
CA VAL A 76 -9.20 1.44 -6.08
C VAL A 76 -8.76 2.69 -6.86
N SER A 77 -7.45 2.89 -7.08
CA SER A 77 -6.97 4.06 -7.83
C SER A 77 -7.35 4.01 -9.32
N GLU A 78 -7.43 2.82 -9.92
CA GLU A 78 -7.75 2.69 -11.34
C GLU A 78 -9.24 2.95 -11.62
N SER A 79 -10.14 2.56 -10.71
CA SER A 79 -11.57 2.80 -10.89
C SER A 79 -11.91 4.29 -10.81
N ILE A 80 -11.36 5.03 -9.83
CA ILE A 80 -11.66 6.46 -9.65
C ILE A 80 -11.19 7.28 -10.86
N ALA A 81 -10.00 7.00 -11.39
CA ALA A 81 -9.49 7.67 -12.58
C ALA A 81 -10.36 7.35 -13.82
N HIS A 82 -10.85 6.11 -13.91
CA HIS A 82 -11.76 5.71 -14.98
C HIS A 82 -13.13 6.40 -14.87
N ASP A 83 -13.66 6.52 -13.65
CA ASP A 83 -14.95 7.14 -13.35
C ASP A 83 -14.93 8.67 -13.58
N ILE A 84 -13.82 9.35 -13.24
CA ILE A 84 -13.60 10.77 -13.57
C ILE A 84 -13.58 10.98 -15.08
N THR A 85 -12.88 10.12 -15.83
CA THR A 85 -12.75 10.26 -17.29
C THR A 85 -14.08 10.02 -18.02
N ARG A 86 -14.99 9.23 -17.41
CA ARG A 86 -16.33 8.95 -17.96
C ARG A 86 -17.43 9.88 -17.46
N GLY A 87 -17.16 10.70 -16.44
CA GLY A 87 -18.16 11.58 -15.84
C GLY A 87 -19.21 10.85 -15.00
N ASP A 88 -18.94 9.59 -14.62
CA ASP A 88 -19.88 8.72 -13.87
C ASP A 88 -19.82 8.95 -12.34
N LEU A 89 -19.13 9.99 -11.87
CA LEU A 89 -19.01 10.34 -10.45
C LEU A 89 -20.35 10.75 -9.78
N SER A 90 -21.44 10.79 -10.54
CA SER A 90 -22.78 11.17 -10.07
C SER A 90 -23.80 10.11 -10.46
N LYS A 91 -23.98 9.10 -9.60
CA LYS A 91 -25.27 8.45 -9.40
C LYS A 91 -25.67 8.58 -7.93
#